data_AF-E8KHG2-F1
#
_entry.id   AF-E8KHG2-F1
#
_cell.length_a   1.000
_cell.length_b   1.000
_cell.length_c   1.000
_cell.angle_alpha   90.00
_cell.angle_beta   90.00
_cell.angle_gamma   90.00
#
_symmetry.space_group_name_H-M   'P 1'
#
loop_
_entity.id
_entity.type
_entity.pdbx_description
1 polymer ?
#
loop_
_entity_poly.entity_id
_entity_poly.type
_entity_poly.pdbx_seq_one_letter_code
_entity_poly.pdbx_strand_id
1 'polypeptide(L)'
;MQQLEPQQFASWAEPIDMLYACHSKVKRFCKQLQILPEYLAKNGVNQAVKNDVQQILNYFNLSAPLHHEDEECDFFPTLLQVQPQAQAAVDELENQHELLHRNWALLSL
;
A
#
# COMPACT_ATOMS: atom_id res chain seq x y z
N MET A 1 17.15 -27.99 -18.93
CA MET A 1 16.36 -27.83 -17.70
C MET A 1 16.50 -26.38 -17.28
N GLN A 2 15.44 -25.59 -17.31
CA GLN A 2 15.47 -24.25 -16.72
C GLN A 2 15.49 -24.44 -15.20
N GLN A 3 16.57 -24.04 -14.55
CA GLN A 3 16.63 -24.00 -13.10
C GLN A 3 15.61 -22.95 -12.65
N LEU A 4 14.55 -23.40 -12.00
CA LEU A 4 13.64 -22.52 -11.27
C LEU A 4 14.44 -21.98 -10.10
N GLU A 5 14.87 -20.73 -10.17
CA GLU A 5 15.38 -20.06 -8.98
C GLU A 5 14.28 -20.02 -7.91
N PRO A 6 14.63 -20.17 -6.62
CA PRO A 6 13.64 -20.07 -5.56
C PRO A 6 12.95 -18.72 -5.66
N GLN A 7 11.62 -18.73 -5.70
CA GLN A 7 10.85 -17.49 -5.54
C GLN A 7 11.16 -16.92 -4.16
N GLN A 8 11.94 -15.84 -4.11
CA GLN A 8 12.21 -15.12 -2.88
C GLN A 8 10.96 -14.32 -2.52
N PHE A 9 10.29 -14.75 -1.46
CA PHE A 9 9.15 -14.03 -0.90
C PHE A 9 9.68 -13.02 0.13
N ALA A 10 9.10 -11.83 0.13
CA ALA A 10 9.35 -10.87 1.21
C ALA A 10 9.02 -11.52 2.56
N SER A 11 9.89 -11.29 3.53
CA SER A 11 9.81 -11.82 4.88
C SER A 11 10.01 -10.70 5.88
N TRP A 12 9.47 -10.83 7.08
CA TRP A 12 9.73 -9.88 8.17
C TRP A 12 11.20 -9.84 8.61
N ALA A 13 12.01 -10.82 8.21
CA ALA A 13 13.46 -10.78 8.38
C ALA A 13 14.15 -9.76 7.45
N GLU A 14 13.48 -9.38 6.35
CA GLU A 14 13.94 -8.41 5.36
C GLU A 14 12.91 -7.26 5.28
N PRO A 15 12.88 -6.36 6.27
CA PRO A 15 11.78 -5.40 6.45
C PRO A 15 11.60 -4.45 5.26
N ILE A 16 12.69 -4.07 4.59
CA ILE A 16 12.64 -3.22 3.39
C ILE A 16 11.93 -3.93 2.22
N ASP A 17 12.19 -5.23 2.03
CA ASP A 17 11.51 -6.02 1.01
C ASP A 17 10.01 -6.17 1.34
N MET A 18 9.66 -6.24 2.63
CA MET A 18 8.26 -6.24 3.06
C MET A 18 7.55 -4.92 2.75
N LEU A 19 8.19 -3.77 3.02
CA LEU A 19 7.67 -2.46 2.64
C LEU A 19 7.42 -2.37 1.12
N TYR A 20 8.38 -2.82 0.30
CA TYR A 20 8.20 -2.86 -1.16
C TYR A 20 7.10 -3.84 -1.63
N ALA A 21 6.91 -4.96 -0.93
CA ALA A 21 5.81 -5.87 -1.19
C ALA A 21 4.44 -5.22 -0.88
N CYS A 22 4.35 -4.43 0.20
CA CYS A 22 3.19 -3.60 0.49
C CYS A 22 2.97 -2.56 -0.61
N HIS A 23 3.99 -1.81 -1.03
CA HIS A 23 3.89 -0.84 -2.14
C HIS A 23 3.40 -1.46 -3.45
N SER A 24 3.79 -2.70 -3.73
CA SER A 24 3.31 -3.43 -4.91
C SER A 24 1.81 -3.71 -4.84
N LYS A 25 1.27 -4.01 -3.65
CA LYS A 25 -0.18 -4.14 -3.43
C LYS A 25 -0.89 -2.79 -3.56
N VAL A 26 -0.36 -1.71 -2.96
CA VAL A 26 -0.89 -0.34 -3.11
C VAL A 26 -1.07 0.00 -4.59
N LYS A 27 0.00 -0.14 -5.39
CA LYS A 27 -0.02 0.18 -6.83
C LYS A 27 -1.10 -0.62 -7.59
N ARG A 28 -1.24 -1.91 -7.27
CA ARG A 28 -2.26 -2.77 -7.87
C ARG A 28 -3.68 -2.29 -7.55
N PHE A 29 -3.96 -1.99 -6.28
CA PHE A 29 -5.29 -1.54 -5.86
C PHE A 29 -5.61 -0.14 -6.38
N CYS A 30 -4.65 0.79 -6.40
CA CYS A 30 -4.82 2.10 -7.03
C CYS A 30 -5.16 1.96 -8.52
N LYS A 31 -4.52 1.05 -9.25
CA LYS A 31 -4.86 0.78 -10.66
C LYS A 31 -6.28 0.23 -10.79
N GLN A 32 -6.73 -0.65 -9.89
CA GLN A 32 -8.10 -1.17 -9.90
C GLN A 32 -9.11 -0.04 -9.64
N LEU A 33 -8.86 0.84 -8.66
CA LEU A 33 -9.70 2.00 -8.38
C LEU A 33 -9.81 2.96 -9.57
N GLN A 34 -8.71 3.19 -10.30
CA GLN A 34 -8.70 4.06 -11.48
C GLN A 34 -9.61 3.56 -12.62
N ILE A 35 -9.64 2.25 -12.86
CA ILE A 35 -10.43 1.67 -13.95
C ILE A 35 -11.87 1.32 -13.53
N LEU A 36 -12.16 1.33 -12.22
CA LEU A 36 -13.43 0.87 -11.66
C LEU A 36 -14.65 1.63 -12.23
N PRO A 37 -14.65 2.97 -12.39
CA PRO A 37 -15.82 3.68 -12.91
C PRO A 37 -16.23 3.26 -14.32
N GLU A 38 -15.26 3.13 -15.24
CA GLU A 38 -15.51 2.68 -16.61
C GLU A 38 -15.97 1.22 -16.62
N TYR A 39 -15.33 0.38 -15.81
CA TYR A 39 -15.71 -1.03 -15.70
C TYR A 39 -17.14 -1.18 -15.17
N LEU A 40 -17.54 -0.39 -14.17
CA LEU A 40 -18.89 -0.36 -13.63
C LEU A 40 -19.92 0.08 -14.67
N ALA A 41 -19.63 1.14 -15.43
CA ALA A 41 -20.52 1.64 -16.47
C ALA A 41 -20.78 0.58 -17.57
N LYS A 42 -19.76 -0.21 -17.91
CA LYS A 42 -19.85 -1.24 -18.95
C LYS A 42 -20.46 -2.55 -18.47
N ASN A 43 -20.13 -3.00 -17.27
CA ASN A 43 -20.42 -4.36 -16.80
C ASN A 43 -21.42 -4.42 -15.63
N GLY A 44 -21.76 -3.28 -15.04
CA GLY A 44 -22.59 -3.19 -13.84
C GLY A 44 -21.90 -3.76 -12.59
N VAL A 45 -22.67 -3.81 -11.50
CA VAL A 45 -22.21 -4.38 -10.21
C VAL A 45 -22.40 -5.89 -10.22
N ASN A 46 -21.41 -6.60 -10.74
CA ASN A 46 -21.37 -8.06 -10.76
C ASN A 46 -20.57 -8.64 -9.58
N GLN A 47 -20.52 -9.97 -9.46
CA GLN A 47 -19.84 -10.62 -8.33
C GLN A 47 -18.32 -10.38 -8.33
N ALA A 48 -17.69 -10.29 -9.50
CA ALA A 48 -16.24 -10.01 -9.60
C ALA A 48 -15.92 -8.61 -9.05
N VAL A 49 -16.71 -7.61 -9.42
CA VAL A 49 -16.61 -6.24 -8.87
C VAL A 49 -16.73 -6.25 -7.35
N LYS A 50 -17.74 -6.95 -6.80
CA LYS A 50 -17.93 -7.04 -5.34
C LYS A 50 -16.70 -7.65 -4.65
N ASN A 51 -16.14 -8.71 -5.22
CA ASN A 51 -14.96 -9.37 -4.66
C ASN A 51 -13.71 -8.47 -4.71
N ASP A 52 -13.51 -7.73 -5.80
CA ASP A 52 -12.37 -6.81 -5.95
C ASP A 52 -12.50 -5.61 -5.00
N VAL A 53 -13.68 -5.00 -4.92
CA VAL A 53 -13.95 -3.89 -3.99
C VAL A 53 -13.76 -4.35 -2.54
N GLN A 54 -14.20 -5.55 -2.17
CA GLN A 54 -13.97 -6.07 -0.81
C GLN A 54 -12.48 -6.22 -0.49
N GLN A 55 -11.66 -6.65 -1.45
CA GLN A 55 -10.21 -6.76 -1.26
C GLN A 55 -9.55 -5.37 -1.10
N ILE A 56 -9.97 -4.39 -1.90
CA ILE A 56 -9.51 -3.00 -1.80
C ILE A 56 -9.87 -2.43 -0.42
N LEU A 57 -11.13 -2.60 0.01
CA LEU A 57 -11.61 -2.18 1.33
C LEU A 57 -10.78 -2.81 2.45
N ASN A 58 -10.60 -4.13 2.43
CA ASN A 58 -9.81 -4.83 3.45
C ASN A 58 -8.38 -4.31 3.51
N TYR A 59 -7.76 -4.06 2.35
CA TYR A 59 -6.39 -3.61 2.29
C TYR A 59 -6.22 -2.20 2.87
N PHE A 60 -7.02 -1.23 2.41
CA PHE A 60 -6.87 0.15 2.86
C PHE A 60 -7.47 0.43 4.24
N ASN A 61 -8.41 -0.39 4.73
CA ASN A 61 -8.93 -0.28 6.10
C ASN A 61 -8.02 -0.89 7.17
N LEU A 62 -7.19 -1.87 6.81
CA LEU A 62 -6.39 -2.62 7.78
C LEU A 62 -4.90 -2.62 7.45
N SER A 63 -4.53 -3.10 6.27
CA SER A 63 -3.12 -3.28 5.92
C SER A 63 -2.38 -1.97 5.65
N ALA A 64 -3.02 -0.98 5.03
CA ALA A 64 -2.35 0.30 4.75
C ALA A 64 -2.04 1.10 6.02
N PRO A 65 -2.94 1.23 7.02
CA PRO A 65 -2.61 1.85 8.30
C PRO A 65 -1.47 1.14 9.05
N LEU A 66 -1.48 -0.19 9.09
CA LEU A 66 -0.39 -0.96 9.71
C LEU A 66 0.95 -0.74 8.98
N HIS A 67 0.92 -0.62 7.66
CA HIS A 67 2.11 -0.30 6.89
C HIS A 67 2.65 1.11 7.16
N HIS A 68 1.77 2.11 7.33
CA HIS A 68 2.22 3.43 7.76
C HIS A 68 2.78 3.40 9.19
N GLU A 69 2.23 2.57 10.08
CA GLU A 69 2.78 2.35 11.43
C GLU A 69 4.20 1.74 11.36
N ASP A 70 4.43 0.73 10.50
CA ASP A 70 5.77 0.17 10.23
C ASP A 70 6.76 1.26 9.78
N GLU A 71 6.28 2.24 9.01
CA GLU A 71 7.10 3.36 8.54
C GLU A 71 7.40 4.38 9.65
N GLU A 72 6.36 4.87 10.32
CA GLU A 72 6.43 5.97 11.29
C GLU A 72 7.07 5.56 12.61
N CYS A 73 6.78 4.34 13.10
CA CYS A 73 7.27 3.89 14.41
C CYS A 73 8.63 3.19 14.34
N ASP A 74 8.96 2.55 13.21
CA ASP A 74 10.16 1.73 13.09
C ASP A 74 11.13 2.23 12.00
N PHE A 75 10.71 2.26 10.74
CA PHE A 75 11.62 2.48 9.61
C PHE A 75 12.17 3.92 9.56
N PHE A 76 11.31 4.94 9.62
CA PHE A 76 11.75 6.34 9.54
C PHE A 76 12.65 6.73 10.72
N PRO A 77 12.33 6.42 12.00
CA PRO A 77 13.24 6.70 13.10
C PRO A 77 14.59 6.02 12.93
N THR A 78 14.61 4.77 12.46
CA THR A 78 15.86 4.03 12.21
C THR A 78 16.66 4.63 11.05
N LEU A 79 15.99 5.03 9.97
CA LEU A 79 16.62 5.69 8.82
C LEU A 79 17.28 7.00 9.23
N LEU A 80 16.62 7.82 10.05
CA LEU A 80 17.14 9.12 10.46
C LEU A 80 18.38 9.02 11.36
N GLN A 81 18.59 7.90 12.07
CA GLN A 81 19.82 7.65 12.83
C GLN A 81 21.05 7.52 11.92
N VAL A 82 20.88 6.96 10.72
CA VAL A 82 21.98 6.73 9.76
C VAL A 82 22.00 7.74 8.63
N GLN A 83 20.88 8.40 8.35
CA GLN A 83 20.68 9.37 7.28
C GLN A 83 19.90 10.61 7.75
N PRO A 84 20.46 11.45 8.64
CA PRO A 84 19.75 12.60 9.21
C PRO A 84 19.26 13.62 8.16
N GLN A 85 19.92 13.71 7.01
CA GLN A 85 19.51 14.60 5.91
C GLN A 85 18.18 14.20 5.26
N ALA A 86 17.64 13.03 5.57
CA ALA A 86 16.32 12.60 5.11
C ALA A 86 15.16 13.24 5.89
N GLN A 87 15.43 14.00 6.97
CA GLN A 87 14.39 14.56 7.86
C GLN A 87 13.27 15.28 7.10
N ALA A 88 13.62 16.20 6.20
CA ALA A 88 12.62 16.96 5.45
C ALA A 88 11.74 16.07 4.54
N ALA A 89 12.27 14.94 4.06
CA ALA A 89 11.50 14.00 3.26
C ALA A 89 10.59 13.13 4.15
N VAL A 90 11.07 12.71 5.32
CA VAL A 90 10.26 11.98 6.31
C VAL A 90 9.09 12.86 6.77
N ASP A 91 9.34 14.10 7.15
CA ASP A 91 8.30 15.04 7.59
C ASP A 91 7.22 15.22 6.52
N GLU A 92 7.62 15.30 5.24
CA GLU A 92 6.68 15.39 4.12
C GLU A 92 5.88 14.09 3.94
N LEU A 93 6.49 12.92 4.08
CA LEU A 93 5.80 11.63 3.96
C LEU A 93 4.75 11.43 5.05
N GLU A 94 5.06 11.77 6.30
CA GLU A 94 4.11 11.72 7.43
C GLU A 94 2.90 12.65 7.18
N ASN A 95 3.14 13.87 6.67
CA ASN A 95 2.05 14.76 6.25
C ASN A 95 1.22 14.19 5.09
N GLN A 96 1.85 13.45 4.18
CA GLN A 96 1.16 12.77 3.10
C GLN A 96 0.32 11.59 3.61
N HIS A 97 0.75 10.85 4.63
CA HIS A 97 -0.06 9.78 5.24
C HIS A 97 -1.39 10.31 5.76
N GLU A 98 -1.39 11.45 6.43
CA GLU A 98 -2.62 12.14 6.86
C GLU A 98 -3.57 12.43 5.68
N LEU A 99 -3.02 12.91 4.56
CA LEU A 99 -3.80 13.15 3.36
C LEU A 99 -4.33 11.85 2.74
N LEU A 100 -3.52 10.78 2.72
CA LEU A 100 -3.91 9.47 2.22
C LEU A 100 -5.05 8.88 3.06
N HIS A 101 -5.00 8.98 4.38
CA HIS A 101 -6.08 8.55 5.27
C HIS A 101 -7.38 9.32 5.00
N ARG A 102 -7.31 10.64 4.81
CA ARG A 102 -8.49 11.46 4.45
C ARG A 102 -9.06 11.08 3.10
N ASN A 103 -8.22 10.91 2.09
CA ASN A 103 -8.65 10.51 0.76
C ASN A 103 -9.35 9.14 0.79
N TRP A 104 -8.78 8.19 1.54
CA TRP A 104 -9.40 6.89 1.71
C TRP A 104 -10.74 6.98 2.44
N ALA A 105 -10.82 7.75 3.53
CA ALA A 105 -12.09 7.98 4.23
C ALA A 105 -13.16 8.56 3.30
N LEU A 106 -12.82 9.56 2.47
CA LEU A 106 -13.75 10.13 1.49
C LEU A 106 -14.20 9.13 0.42
N LEU A 107 -13.31 8.23 0.00
CA LEU A 107 -13.58 7.25 -1.06
C LEU A 107 -14.38 6.03 -0.58
N SER A 108 -14.24 5.66 0.70
CA SER A 108 -14.80 4.44 1.29
C SER A 108 -16.14 4.64 2.01
N LEU A 109 -16.62 5.88 2.11
CA LEU A 109 -17.98 6.24 2.56
C LEU A 109 -19.04 5.79 1.54
#